data_AF-A0A1V2QV86-F1
#
_entry.id   AF-A0A1V2QV86-F1
#
_cell.length_a   1.000
_cell.length_b   1.000
_cell.length_c   1.000
_cell.angle_alpha   90.00
_cell.angle_beta   90.00
_cell.angle_gamma   90.00
#
_symmetry.space_group_name_H-M   'P 1'
#
loop_
_entity.id
_entity.type
_entity.pdbx_description
1 polymer ?
#
loop_
_entity_poly.entity_id
_entity_poly.type
_entity_poly.pdbx_seq_one_letter_code
_entity_poly.pdbx_strand_id
1 'polypeptide(L)'
;MVITTGWTGARWGEMTGLQRANTHLDDGCIVIDPDVGCLHEGAHGFWLGPPKTPASARAITLPPFLITLLREHLDSHDHEFVFPTPRGWWRRRTDFDRRMFRPAIDGNLHKAEPPTRTYPVRPGLTFHGLRHSHRTWMIADGIPEIAQARRLGHRLDNRIVETYSHVAPEVERRLMRCLERRWHKARATTNPALPDHNRSA
;
A
#
# COMPACT_ATOMS: atom_id res chain seq x y z
N MET A 1 1.56 -3.13 -5.85
CA MET A 1 1.42 -1.73 -5.37
C MET A 1 0.14 -1.49 -4.57
N VAL A 2 -1.07 -1.57 -5.15
CA VAL A 2 -2.34 -1.23 -4.45
C VAL A 2 -2.54 -1.99 -3.14
N ILE A 3 -2.34 -3.32 -3.15
CA ILE A 3 -2.43 -4.17 -1.95
C ILE A 3 -1.41 -3.71 -0.89
N THR A 4 -0.14 -3.55 -1.29
CA THR A 4 0.94 -3.08 -0.43
C THR A 4 0.59 -1.73 0.22
N THR A 5 0.06 -0.77 -0.54
CA THR A 5 -0.37 0.53 0.00
C THR A 5 -1.50 0.38 1.02
N GLY A 6 -2.50 -0.46 0.73
CA GLY A 6 -3.62 -0.70 1.66
C GLY A 6 -3.20 -1.35 2.98
N TRP A 7 -2.18 -2.23 2.96
CA TRP A 7 -1.74 -2.97 4.14
C TRP A 7 -0.52 -2.38 4.87
N THR A 8 0.14 -1.40 4.28
CA THR A 8 1.22 -0.63 4.93
C THR A 8 0.78 0.76 5.35
N GLY A 9 -0.26 1.30 4.71
CA GLY A 9 -0.65 2.69 4.86
C GLY A 9 0.38 3.66 4.28
N ALA A 10 1.35 3.21 3.49
CA ALA A 10 2.36 4.08 2.91
C ALA A 10 1.75 5.11 1.93
N ARG A 11 2.42 6.23 1.76
CA ARG A 11 2.01 7.31 0.85
C ARG A 11 2.36 6.96 -0.60
N TRP A 12 1.78 7.69 -1.56
CA TRP A 12 2.08 7.54 -2.99
C TRP A 12 3.58 7.58 -3.27
N GLY A 13 4.25 8.68 -2.90
CA GLY A 13 5.68 8.87 -3.11
C GLY A 13 6.55 7.79 -2.45
N GLU A 14 6.17 7.35 -1.24
CA GLU A 14 6.83 6.25 -0.52
C GLU A 14 6.77 4.93 -1.30
N MET A 15 5.63 4.62 -1.93
CA MET A 15 5.46 3.39 -2.70
C MET A 15 6.10 3.46 -4.08
N THR A 16 5.98 4.59 -4.77
CA THR A 16 6.58 4.74 -6.10
C THR A 16 8.09 4.97 -6.06
N GLY A 17 8.62 5.40 -4.92
CA GLY A 17 10.06 5.52 -4.67
C GLY A 17 10.67 4.32 -3.93
N LEU A 18 9.88 3.30 -3.59
CA LEU A 18 10.39 2.14 -2.86
C LEU A 18 11.39 1.38 -3.73
N GLN A 19 12.63 1.31 -3.27
CA GLN A 19 13.74 0.61 -3.91
C GLN A 19 13.86 -0.82 -3.38
N ARG A 20 14.36 -1.74 -4.22
CA ARG A 20 14.63 -3.14 -3.83
C ARG A 20 15.59 -3.27 -2.65
N ALA A 21 16.58 -2.39 -2.57
CA ALA A 21 17.52 -2.38 -1.45
C ALA A 21 16.85 -2.14 -0.09
N ASN A 22 15.65 -1.53 -0.09
CA ASN A 22 14.86 -1.22 1.10
C ASN A 22 13.71 -2.23 1.35
N THR A 23 13.75 -3.40 0.69
CA THR A 23 12.80 -4.50 0.94
C THR A 23 13.49 -5.67 1.61
N HIS A 24 13.45 -5.70 2.94
CA HIS A 24 14.05 -6.75 3.77
C HIS A 24 13.00 -7.82 4.07
N LEU A 25 12.67 -8.61 3.05
CA LEU A 25 11.56 -9.57 3.11
C LEU A 25 11.85 -10.79 3.99
N ASP A 26 13.11 -11.12 4.24
CA ASP A 26 13.51 -12.15 5.22
C ASP A 26 13.30 -11.66 6.66
N ASP A 27 13.57 -10.37 6.91
CA ASP A 27 13.28 -9.69 8.19
C ASP A 27 11.80 -9.28 8.32
N GLY A 28 11.00 -9.50 7.27
CA GLY A 28 9.58 -9.21 7.23
C GLY A 28 9.24 -7.72 7.27
N CYS A 29 10.05 -6.85 6.66
CA CYS A 29 9.78 -5.42 6.62
C CYS A 29 10.17 -4.73 5.29
N ILE A 30 9.64 -3.53 5.08
CA ILE A 30 10.18 -2.54 4.13
C ILE A 30 10.63 -1.29 4.88
N VAL A 31 11.61 -0.58 4.35
CA VAL A 31 12.14 0.65 4.95
C VAL A 31 11.77 1.86 4.09
N ILE A 32 11.21 2.88 4.72
CA ILE A 32 11.11 4.21 4.14
C ILE A 32 12.36 4.98 4.56
N ASP A 33 13.28 5.12 3.61
CA ASP A 33 14.58 5.76 3.82
C ASP A 33 14.44 7.26 4.17
N PRO A 34 15.25 7.80 5.09
CA PRO A 34 15.18 9.21 5.49
C PRO A 34 15.57 10.20 4.39
N ASP A 35 16.42 9.82 3.45
CA ASP A 35 17.01 10.73 2.46
C ASP A 35 16.44 10.51 1.06
N VAL A 36 16.10 9.28 0.71
CA VAL A 36 15.61 8.88 -0.63
C VAL A 36 14.33 8.03 -0.59
N GLY A 37 13.64 7.99 0.55
CA GLY A 37 12.46 7.14 0.75
C GLY A 37 11.18 7.55 0.03
N CYS A 38 11.19 8.68 -0.70
CA CYS A 38 10.05 9.15 -1.46
C CYS A 38 10.44 9.55 -2.89
N LEU A 39 9.63 9.11 -3.85
CA LEU A 39 9.58 9.74 -5.17
C LEU A 39 8.79 11.03 -5.10
N HIS A 40 9.41 12.11 -5.55
CA HIS A 40 8.79 13.41 -5.74
C HIS A 40 8.51 13.64 -7.22
N GLU A 41 7.37 14.27 -7.53
CA GLU A 41 6.95 14.64 -8.87
C GLU A 41 6.77 16.16 -8.91
N GLY A 42 7.52 16.83 -9.79
CA GLY A 42 7.47 18.27 -9.97
C GLY A 42 7.43 18.66 -11.45
N ALA A 43 7.40 19.97 -11.72
CA ALA A 43 7.29 20.51 -13.07
C ALA A 43 8.40 20.01 -14.02
N HIS A 44 9.61 19.78 -13.48
CA HIS A 44 10.80 19.41 -14.26
C HIS A 44 11.13 17.92 -14.19
N GLY A 45 10.22 17.08 -13.69
CA GLY A 45 10.38 15.64 -13.67
C GLY A 45 10.30 15.04 -12.28
N PHE A 46 11.10 14.01 -12.06
CA PHE A 46 11.05 13.15 -10.90
C PHE A 46 12.41 13.08 -10.21
N TRP A 47 12.41 12.97 -8.89
CA TRP A 47 13.62 12.73 -8.11
C TRP A 47 13.28 11.97 -6.83
N LEU A 48 14.25 11.23 -6.31
CA LEU A 48 14.16 10.68 -4.96
C LEU A 48 14.57 11.74 -3.95
N GLY A 49 13.90 11.75 -2.81
CA GLY A 49 14.20 12.68 -1.73
C GLY A 49 13.57 12.24 -0.42
N PRO A 50 13.77 13.04 0.64
CA PRO A 50 13.32 12.70 1.98
C PRO A 50 11.79 12.61 2.02
N PRO A 51 11.22 11.79 2.92
CA PRO A 51 9.79 11.75 3.09
C PRO A 51 9.29 13.03 3.77
N LYS A 52 7.97 13.26 3.71
CA LYS A 52 7.35 14.54 4.10
C LYS A 52 7.74 15.02 5.51
N THR A 53 8.00 14.10 6.44
CA THR A 53 8.39 14.41 7.81
C THR A 53 9.47 13.43 8.26
N PRO A 54 10.33 13.80 9.23
CA PRO A 54 11.32 12.87 9.79
C PRO A 54 10.67 11.58 10.34
N ALA A 55 9.51 11.69 11.00
CA ALA A 55 8.75 10.54 11.49
C ALA A 55 8.25 9.60 10.38
N SER A 56 8.23 10.05 9.12
CA SER A 56 7.85 9.19 7.98
C SER A 56 8.97 8.23 7.58
N ALA A 57 10.23 8.54 7.89
CA ALA A 57 11.33 7.60 7.76
C ALA A 57 11.18 6.51 8.83
N ARG A 58 10.96 5.26 8.41
CA ARG A 58 10.58 4.18 9.32
C ARG A 58 10.68 2.81 8.67
N ALA A 59 10.88 1.78 9.49
CA ALA A 59 10.60 0.40 9.11
C ALA A 59 9.09 0.12 9.21
N ILE A 60 8.56 -0.58 8.22
CA ILE A 60 7.17 -1.00 8.09
C ILE A 60 7.19 -2.53 8.03
N THR A 61 6.89 -3.17 9.15
CA THR A 61 6.62 -4.61 9.25
C THR A 61 5.53 -5.08 8.30
N LEU A 62 5.65 -6.30 7.80
CA LEU A 62 4.76 -6.87 6.80
C LEU A 62 4.07 -8.12 7.35
N PRO A 63 2.75 -8.27 7.14
CA PRO A 63 2.08 -9.54 7.40
C PRO A 63 2.56 -10.61 6.39
N PRO A 64 2.63 -11.90 6.79
CA PRO A 64 3.14 -13.00 5.96
C PRO A 64 2.60 -13.06 4.53
N PHE A 65 1.28 -12.83 4.33
CA PHE A 65 0.71 -12.86 2.98
C PHE A 65 1.34 -11.79 2.07
N LEU A 66 1.66 -10.61 2.63
CA LEU A 66 2.19 -9.50 1.86
C LEU A 66 3.67 -9.72 1.52
N ILE A 67 4.42 -10.39 2.39
CA ILE A 67 5.78 -10.85 2.10
C ILE A 67 5.74 -11.78 0.88
N THR A 68 4.82 -12.75 0.87
CA THR A 68 4.66 -13.71 -0.24
C THR A 68 4.37 -12.98 -1.55
N LEU A 69 3.37 -12.08 -1.57
CA LEU A 69 3.02 -11.30 -2.76
C LEU A 69 4.16 -10.37 -3.23
N LEU A 70 4.94 -9.83 -2.30
CA LEU A 70 6.09 -8.99 -2.65
C LEU A 70 7.22 -9.81 -3.24
N ARG A 71 7.48 -11.04 -2.76
CA ARG A 71 8.46 -11.94 -3.40
C ARG A 71 8.05 -12.27 -4.82
N GLU A 72 6.83 -12.75 -5.03
CA GLU A 72 6.30 -13.05 -6.37
C GLU A 72 6.39 -11.84 -7.30
N HIS A 73 6.04 -10.65 -6.80
CA HIS A 73 6.14 -9.42 -7.57
C HIS A 73 7.59 -9.06 -7.91
N LEU A 74 8.51 -9.17 -6.95
CA LEU A 74 9.93 -8.92 -7.17
C LEU A 74 10.61 -9.94 -8.08
N ASP A 75 10.14 -11.18 -8.11
CA ASP A 75 10.64 -12.23 -9.01
C ASP A 75 10.17 -12.01 -10.47
N SER A 76 9.13 -11.20 -10.67
CA SER A 76 8.58 -10.91 -12.01
C SER A 76 9.39 -9.89 -12.83
N HIS A 77 10.38 -9.22 -12.22
CA HIS A 77 11.26 -8.27 -12.89
C HIS A 77 12.58 -8.09 -12.13
N ASP A 78 13.54 -7.35 -12.68
CA ASP A 78 14.86 -7.08 -12.06
C ASP A 78 15.13 -5.58 -11.83
N HIS A 79 14.20 -4.71 -12.19
CA HIS A 79 14.33 -3.25 -12.04
C HIS A 79 14.58 -2.78 -10.60
N GLU A 80 15.32 -1.69 -10.45
CA GLU A 80 15.69 -1.05 -9.17
C GLU A 80 14.50 -0.77 -8.22
N PHE A 81 13.41 -0.24 -8.76
CA PHE A 81 12.21 0.09 -7.99
C PHE A 81 11.29 -1.12 -7.84
N VAL A 82 10.60 -1.23 -6.71
CA VAL A 82 9.67 -2.32 -6.44
C VAL A 82 8.41 -2.22 -7.31
N PHE A 83 7.89 -1.01 -7.58
CA PHE A 83 6.66 -0.84 -8.38
C PHE A 83 6.85 0.01 -9.63
N PRO A 84 7.72 -0.39 -10.57
CA PRO A 84 8.00 0.38 -11.77
C PRO A 84 6.85 0.25 -12.77
N THR A 85 6.92 1.05 -13.83
CA THR A 85 6.21 0.76 -15.09
C THR A 85 6.79 -0.50 -15.75
N PRO A 86 6.11 -1.10 -16.76
CA PRO A 86 6.68 -2.24 -17.50
C PRO A 86 8.01 -1.96 -18.21
N ARG A 87 8.41 -0.69 -18.32
CA ARG A 87 9.69 -0.26 -18.90
C ARG A 87 10.74 0.08 -17.83
N GLY A 88 10.50 -0.23 -16.56
CA GLY A 88 11.42 0.07 -15.46
C GLY A 88 11.33 1.50 -14.90
N TRP A 89 10.66 2.43 -15.58
CA TRP A 89 10.55 3.83 -15.14
C TRP A 89 9.62 4.03 -13.95
N TRP A 90 9.77 5.16 -13.26
CA TRP A 90 8.84 5.63 -12.25
C TRP A 90 7.40 5.80 -12.79
N ARG A 91 6.44 5.59 -11.89
CA ARG A 91 5.03 5.79 -12.19
C ARG A 91 4.63 7.23 -11.91
N ARG A 92 4.18 7.92 -12.96
CA ARG A 92 3.49 9.21 -12.84
C ARG A 92 2.15 9.03 -12.14
N ARG A 93 1.82 9.88 -11.16
CA ARG A 93 0.57 9.76 -10.41
C ARG A 93 -0.67 9.88 -11.29
N THR A 94 -0.69 10.91 -12.14
CA THR A 94 -1.82 11.19 -13.02
C THR A 94 -2.08 10.07 -14.02
N ASP A 95 -1.02 9.48 -14.60
CA ASP A 95 -1.19 8.36 -15.54
C ASP A 95 -1.63 7.10 -14.84
N PHE A 96 -1.07 6.78 -13.67
CA PHE A 96 -1.53 5.64 -12.89
C PHE A 96 -3.02 5.79 -12.52
N ASP A 97 -3.41 6.95 -12.02
CA ASP A 97 -4.78 7.20 -11.59
C ASP A 97 -5.74 7.11 -12.77
N ARG A 98 -5.48 7.86 -13.86
CA ARG A 98 -6.35 7.92 -15.04
C ARG A 98 -6.42 6.59 -15.81
N ARG A 99 -5.31 5.86 -15.95
CA ARG A 99 -5.22 4.70 -16.85
C ARG A 99 -5.46 3.37 -16.14
N MET A 100 -5.21 3.29 -14.83
CA MET A 100 -5.29 2.04 -14.08
C MET A 100 -6.27 2.14 -12.91
N PHE A 101 -6.06 3.10 -12.00
CA PHE A 101 -6.79 3.11 -10.73
C PHE A 101 -8.26 3.50 -10.89
N ARG A 102 -8.58 4.67 -11.48
CA ARG A 102 -9.97 5.11 -11.68
C ARG A 102 -10.79 4.13 -12.52
N PRO A 103 -10.29 3.59 -13.66
CA PRO A 103 -11.01 2.55 -14.39
C PRO A 103 -11.31 1.31 -13.53
N ALA A 104 -10.37 0.83 -12.71
CA ALA A 104 -10.61 -0.32 -11.84
C ALA A 104 -11.61 -0.01 -10.69
N ILE A 105 -11.53 1.19 -10.15
CA ILE A 105 -12.30 1.58 -8.96
C ILE A 105 -13.73 1.97 -9.29
N ASP A 106 -13.94 2.81 -10.30
CA ASP A 106 -15.27 3.32 -10.67
C ASP A 106 -15.88 2.57 -11.87
N GLY A 107 -15.11 1.67 -12.48
CA GLY A 107 -15.49 1.01 -13.73
C GLY A 107 -15.42 1.94 -14.93
N ASN A 108 -15.62 1.36 -16.12
CA ASN A 108 -15.65 2.12 -17.37
C ASN A 108 -16.83 1.74 -18.27
N LEU A 109 -17.93 1.26 -17.67
CA LEU A 109 -19.12 0.78 -18.38
C LEU A 109 -19.79 1.85 -19.26
N HIS A 110 -19.57 3.14 -18.96
CA HIS A 110 -20.04 4.27 -19.76
C HIS A 110 -19.27 4.45 -21.08
N LYS A 111 -18.14 3.76 -21.27
CA LYS A 111 -17.36 3.81 -22.51
C LYS A 111 -17.88 2.73 -23.46
N ALA A 112 -18.16 3.11 -24.70
CA ALA A 112 -18.63 2.19 -25.73
C ALA A 112 -17.61 1.05 -25.94
N GLU A 113 -16.35 1.39 -26.21
CA GLU A 113 -15.30 0.43 -26.57
C GLU A 113 -13.99 0.68 -25.81
N PRO A 114 -13.92 0.38 -24.50
CA PRO A 114 -12.68 0.51 -23.75
C PRO A 114 -11.70 -0.62 -24.13
N PRO A 115 -10.36 -0.35 -24.16
CA PRO A 115 -9.36 -1.39 -24.41
C PRO A 115 -9.43 -2.58 -23.44
N THR A 116 -9.92 -2.34 -22.23
CA THR A 116 -10.22 -3.38 -21.25
C THR A 116 -11.46 -2.93 -20.48
N ARG A 117 -12.52 -3.74 -20.49
CA ARG A 117 -13.75 -3.43 -19.75
C ARG A 117 -13.53 -3.72 -18.27
N THR A 118 -13.88 -2.76 -17.42
CA THR A 118 -13.72 -2.85 -15.97
C THR A 118 -15.04 -2.57 -15.27
N TYR A 119 -15.34 -3.39 -14.28
CA TYR A 119 -16.50 -3.22 -13.40
C TYR A 119 -16.06 -2.47 -12.14
N PRO A 120 -16.90 -1.59 -11.58
CA PRO A 120 -16.57 -0.83 -10.39
C PRO A 120 -16.30 -1.76 -9.20
N VAL A 121 -15.08 -1.72 -8.66
CA VAL A 121 -14.76 -2.44 -7.42
C VAL A 121 -15.26 -1.68 -6.19
N ARG A 122 -15.05 -0.35 -6.16
CA ARG A 122 -15.47 0.50 -5.04
C ARG A 122 -15.51 1.98 -5.45
N PRO A 123 -16.59 2.45 -6.08
CA PRO A 123 -16.69 3.81 -6.61
C PRO A 123 -16.26 4.88 -5.59
N GLY A 124 -15.47 5.86 -6.04
CA GLY A 124 -15.00 6.98 -5.22
C GLY A 124 -13.80 6.68 -4.31
N LEU A 125 -13.30 5.44 -4.23
CA LEU A 125 -12.06 5.17 -3.51
C LEU A 125 -10.88 5.87 -4.20
N THR A 126 -10.18 6.74 -3.48
CA THR A 126 -8.94 7.35 -3.98
C THR A 126 -7.73 6.55 -3.55
N PHE A 127 -6.59 6.73 -4.21
CA PHE A 127 -5.36 6.05 -3.80
C PHE A 127 -4.95 6.44 -2.38
N HIS A 128 -5.13 7.71 -1.99
CA HIS A 128 -4.92 8.14 -0.61
C HIS A 128 -5.94 7.53 0.36
N GLY A 129 -7.15 7.23 -0.12
CA GLY A 129 -8.17 6.48 0.59
C GLY A 129 -7.72 5.09 1.07
N LEU A 130 -6.73 4.47 0.43
CA LEU A 130 -6.12 3.22 0.90
C LEU A 130 -5.42 3.42 2.25
N ARG A 131 -4.66 4.51 2.40
CA ARG A 131 -4.02 4.87 3.67
C ARG A 131 -5.04 5.22 4.75
N HIS A 132 -6.11 5.94 4.39
CA HIS A 132 -7.20 6.19 5.34
C HIS A 132 -7.86 4.89 5.80
N SER A 133 -8.10 3.96 4.87
CA SER A 133 -8.64 2.63 5.18
C SER A 133 -7.72 1.86 6.14
N HIS A 134 -6.40 1.89 5.91
CA HIS A 134 -5.42 1.28 6.81
C HIS A 134 -5.53 1.82 8.24
N ARG A 135 -5.62 3.15 8.40
CA ARG A 135 -5.83 3.79 9.71
C ARG A 135 -7.15 3.34 10.34
N THR A 136 -8.24 3.35 9.58
CA THR A 136 -9.56 2.91 10.06
C THR A 136 -9.54 1.45 10.53
N TRP A 137 -8.81 0.56 9.82
CA TRP A 137 -8.66 -0.83 10.25
C TRP A 137 -7.93 -0.94 11.57
N MET A 138 -6.84 -0.20 11.76
CA MET A 138 -6.12 -0.20 13.04
C MET A 138 -7.00 0.30 14.20
N ILE A 139 -7.81 1.34 13.97
CA ILE A 139 -8.80 1.81 14.96
C ILE A 139 -9.79 0.70 15.29
N ALA A 140 -10.39 0.08 14.27
CA ALA A 140 -11.38 -1.00 14.45
C ALA A 140 -10.78 -2.24 15.14
N ASP A 141 -9.50 -2.53 14.90
CA ASP A 141 -8.78 -3.64 15.52
C ASP A 141 -8.25 -3.30 16.93
N GLY A 142 -8.55 -2.10 17.45
CA GLY A 142 -8.15 -1.64 18.78
C GLY A 142 -6.64 -1.47 18.93
N ILE A 143 -5.95 -1.11 17.85
CA ILE A 143 -4.52 -0.84 17.88
C ILE A 143 -4.29 0.51 18.55
N PRO A 144 -3.39 0.61 19.54
CA PRO A 144 -3.11 1.84 20.26
C PRO A 144 -2.65 2.99 19.37
N GLU A 145 -3.07 4.22 19.65
CA GLU A 145 -2.83 5.40 18.81
C GLU A 145 -1.34 5.63 18.52
N ILE A 146 -0.47 5.45 19.50
CA ILE A 146 0.97 5.59 19.29
C ILE A 146 1.53 4.57 18.31
N ALA A 147 1.05 3.32 18.33
CA ALA A 147 1.44 2.32 17.35
C ALA A 147 0.88 2.67 15.96
N GLN A 148 -0.34 3.20 15.87
CA GLN A 148 -0.90 3.69 14.61
C GLN A 148 -0.05 4.82 14.02
N ALA A 149 0.34 5.78 14.86
CA ALA A 149 1.13 6.93 14.44
C ALA A 149 2.56 6.52 14.03
N ARG A 150 3.21 5.63 14.77
CA ARG A 150 4.50 5.03 14.36
C ARG A 150 4.35 4.31 13.02
N ARG A 151 3.33 3.46 12.86
CA ARG A 151 3.04 2.72 11.62
C ARG A 151 2.84 3.64 10.41
N LEU A 152 2.12 4.75 10.60
CA LEU A 152 1.81 5.71 9.55
C LEU A 152 2.90 6.77 9.35
N GLY A 153 3.89 6.86 10.24
CA GLY A 153 4.90 7.91 10.20
C GLY A 153 4.34 9.29 10.51
N HIS A 154 3.48 9.37 11.53
CA HIS A 154 2.97 10.60 12.09
C HIS A 154 3.85 11.05 13.26
N ARG A 155 4.04 12.37 13.38
CA ARG A 155 4.67 12.95 14.56
C ARG A 155 3.69 12.84 15.74
N LEU A 156 4.18 12.40 16.89
CA LEU A 156 3.48 12.44 18.16
C LEU A 156 4.18 13.45 19.07
N ASP A 157 3.43 14.05 19.98
CA ASP A 157 4.01 14.91 21.00
C ASP A 157 4.68 14.07 22.10
N ASN A 158 5.83 14.56 22.59
CA ASN A 158 6.85 13.79 23.32
C ASN A 158 6.37 13.08 24.61
N ARG A 159 5.22 13.44 25.20
CA ARG A 159 4.79 12.92 26.51
C ARG A 159 4.32 11.46 26.52
N ILE A 160 4.10 10.83 25.36
CA ILE A 160 3.44 9.50 25.27
C ILE A 160 4.45 8.35 25.00
N VAL A 161 5.71 8.66 24.72
CA VAL A 161 6.69 7.71 24.17
C VAL A 161 7.24 6.72 25.21
N GLU A 162 7.48 7.16 26.46
CA GLU A 162 8.18 6.38 27.49
C GLU A 162 7.38 5.16 27.99
N THR A 163 6.05 5.27 28.09
CA THR A 163 5.18 4.19 28.56
C THR A 163 5.09 3.02 27.56
N TYR A 164 5.46 3.23 26.29
CA TYR A 164 5.11 2.30 25.21
C TYR A 164 6.20 1.30 24.80
N SER A 165 7.40 1.41 25.37
CA SER A 165 8.58 0.63 24.96
C SER A 165 8.38 -0.88 25.15
N HIS A 166 7.87 -1.30 26.32
CA HIS A 166 7.68 -2.72 26.66
C HIS A 166 6.48 -3.37 25.95
N VAL A 167 5.49 -2.56 25.55
CA VAL A 167 4.24 -3.03 24.92
C VAL A 167 4.36 -3.11 23.39
N ALA A 168 5.39 -2.48 22.81
CA ALA A 168 5.57 -2.38 21.36
C ALA A 168 5.63 -3.74 20.63
N PRO A 169 6.37 -4.77 21.08
CA PRO A 169 6.45 -6.05 20.36
C PRO A 169 5.13 -6.83 20.36
N GLU A 170 4.34 -6.77 21.44
CA GLU A 170 3.03 -7.43 21.49
C GLU A 170 2.01 -6.72 20.61
N VAL A 171 1.99 -5.39 20.65
CA VAL A 171 1.12 -4.57 19.79
C VAL A 171 1.46 -4.77 18.32
N GLU A 172 2.74 -4.84 17.97
CA GLU A 172 3.18 -5.12 16.61
C GLU A 172 2.72 -6.51 16.13
N ARG A 173 2.91 -7.54 16.96
CA ARG A 173 2.40 -8.89 16.67
C ARG A 173 0.88 -8.91 16.52
N ARG A 174 0.15 -8.16 17.35
CA ARG A 174 -1.32 -8.03 17.24
C ARG A 174 -1.70 -7.35 15.92
N LEU A 175 -1.04 -6.25 15.55
CA LEU A 175 -1.26 -5.56 14.29
C LEU A 175 -1.08 -6.50 13.10
N MET A 176 0.05 -7.23 13.04
CA MET A 176 0.32 -8.19 11.97
C MET A 176 -0.76 -9.29 11.89
N ARG A 177 -1.17 -9.89 13.02
CA ARG A 177 -2.26 -10.89 13.05
C ARG A 177 -3.59 -10.33 12.55
N CYS A 178 -3.94 -9.10 12.93
CA CYS A 178 -5.18 -8.47 12.48
C CYS A 178 -5.18 -8.20 10.97
N LEU A 179 -4.06 -7.70 10.43
CA LEU A 179 -3.89 -7.44 9.00
C LEU A 179 -3.89 -8.72 8.15
N GLU A 180 -3.23 -9.78 8.63
CA GLU A 180 -3.22 -11.12 8.01
C GLU A 180 -4.64 -11.71 7.96
N ARG A 181 -5.35 -11.72 9.10
CA ARG A 181 -6.74 -12.21 9.18
C ARG A 181 -7.66 -11.43 8.23
N ARG A 182 -7.47 -10.12 8.11
CA ARG A 182 -8.27 -9.27 7.22
C ARG A 182 -8.09 -9.64 5.75
N TRP A 183 -6.86 -9.96 5.34
CA TRP A 183 -6.57 -10.47 3.99
C TRP A 183 -7.29 -11.79 3.71
N HIS A 184 -7.15 -12.78 4.60
CA HIS A 184 -7.80 -14.08 4.42
C HIS A 184 -9.32 -14.00 4.41
N LYS A 185 -9.90 -13.17 5.29
CA LYS A 185 -11.36 -12.92 5.28
C LYS A 185 -11.80 -12.28 3.96
N ALA A 186 -11.04 -11.31 3.43
CA ALA A 186 -11.37 -10.68 2.16
C ALA A 186 -11.31 -11.69 1.01
N ARG A 187 -10.24 -12.50 0.92
CA ARG A 187 -10.11 -13.54 -0.10
C ARG A 187 -11.23 -14.58 -0.07
N ALA A 188 -11.63 -15.03 1.12
CA ALA A 188 -12.74 -15.96 1.27
C ALA A 188 -14.08 -15.37 0.81
N THR A 189 -14.26 -14.05 0.98
CA THR A 189 -15.50 -13.34 0.58
C THR A 189 -15.51 -12.99 -0.91
N THR A 190 -14.35 -12.73 -1.52
CA THR A 190 -14.19 -12.38 -2.94
C THR A 190 -14.15 -13.60 -3.86
N ASN A 191 -14.36 -14.82 -3.34
CA ASN A 191 -14.59 -16.03 -4.13
C ASN A 191 -16.09 -16.43 -4.22
N PRO A 192 -16.96 -15.65 -4.91
CA PRO A 192 -18.16 -16.19 -5.51
C PRO A 192 -17.89 -16.48 -7.00
N ALA A 193 -18.36 -17.63 -7.48
CA ALA A 193 -18.37 -17.96 -8.90
C ALA A 193 -18.83 -16.76 -9.76
N LEU A 194 -18.04 -16.41 -10.78
CA LEU A 194 -18.47 -15.46 -11.80
C LEU A 194 -19.81 -15.94 -12.38
N PRO A 195 -20.84 -15.09 -12.49
CA PRO A 195 -22.07 -15.48 -13.16
C PRO A 195 -21.75 -15.85 -14.60
N ASP A 196 -22.18 -17.04 -14.99
CA ASP A 196 -22.01 -17.61 -16.31
C ASP A 196 -22.69 -16.68 -17.33
N HIS A 197 -21.91 -15.85 -18.02
CA HIS A 197 -22.41 -14.96 -19.08
C HIS A 197 -22.69 -15.73 -20.38
N ASN A 198 -23.28 -16.92 -20.26
CA ASN A 198 -23.69 -17.73 -21.38
C ASN A 198 -25.05 -18.40 -21.13
N ARG A 199 -26.09 -17.56 -21.04
CA ARG A 199 -27.45 -17.96 -21.40
C ARG A 199 -28.08 -16.84 -22.21
N SER A 200 -27.82 -16.90 -23.51
CA SER A 200 -28.73 -16.45 -24.55
C SER A 200 -30.09 -17.14 -24.39
N ALA A 201 -31.15 -16.34 -24.38
CA ALA A 201 -32.49 -16.70 -24.82
C ALA A 201 -33.08 -15.46 -25.51
#